data_AF-A0A7V9H6Y1-F1
#
_entry.id   AF-A0A7V9H6Y1-F1
#
_cell.length_a   1.000
_cell.length_b   1.000
_cell.length_c   1.000
_cell.angle_alpha   90.00
_cell.angle_beta   90.00
_cell.angle_gamma   90.00
#
_symmetry.space_group_name_H-M   'P 1'
#
loop_
_entity.id
_entity.type
_entity.pdbx_description
1 polymer ?
#
loop_
_entity_poly.entity_id
_entity_poly.type
_entity_poly.pdbx_seq_one_letter_code
_entity_poly.pdbx_strand_id
1 'polypeptide(L)'
;PARRCGWLAASGGLLALVVTTAAIRGTLARRPRSRRWIARELEAVEELNPRGGLETALYVPVAIQAALLEELLFRGLLPAALARGGSRTLPTRALLPVFGLGHLYQGLHRVAVTTAFGLLLAEVARAGRSIRPTIALHAALDLQLLWLRSHPLRPATTAR
;
A
#
# COMPACT_ATOMS: atom_id res chain seq x y z
N PRO A 1 25.07 -5.60 -8.50
CA PRO A 1 24.26 -4.63 -9.28
C PRO A 1 22.73 -4.75 -9.06
N ALA A 2 22.08 -5.85 -9.45
CA ALA A 2 20.60 -5.98 -9.42
C ALA A 2 19.95 -5.78 -8.03
N ARG A 3 20.59 -6.30 -6.97
CA ARG A 3 20.12 -6.11 -5.58
C ARG A 3 20.07 -4.64 -5.17
N ARG A 4 21.02 -3.81 -5.64
CA ARG A 4 21.07 -2.37 -5.31
C ARG A 4 19.97 -1.59 -6.02
N CYS A 5 19.66 -1.91 -7.29
CA CYS A 5 18.57 -1.28 -8.04
C CYS A 5 17.19 -1.50 -7.38
N GLY A 6 16.95 -2.69 -6.84
CA GLY A 6 15.69 -3.00 -6.14
C GLY A 6 15.48 -2.17 -4.89
N TRP A 7 16.52 -2.04 -4.06
CA TRP A 7 16.46 -1.20 -2.87
C TRP A 7 16.37 0.28 -3.21
N LEU A 8 17.03 0.77 -4.27
CA LEU A 8 16.88 2.16 -4.73
C LEU A 8 15.45 2.45 -5.21
N ALA A 9 14.85 1.55 -5.99
CA ALA A 9 13.46 1.67 -6.43
C ALA A 9 12.48 1.63 -5.25
N ALA A 10 12.70 0.74 -4.29
CA ALA A 10 11.90 0.67 -3.07
C ALA A 10 12.05 1.92 -2.19
N SER A 11 13.27 2.44 -2.03
CA SER A 11 13.53 3.70 -1.33
C SER A 11 12.84 4.88 -2.02
N GLY A 12 12.84 4.91 -3.36
CA GLY A 12 12.09 5.90 -4.13
C GLY A 12 10.57 5.79 -3.93
N GLY A 13 10.03 4.58 -3.92
CA GLY A 13 8.62 4.32 -3.61
C GLY A 13 8.24 4.74 -2.18
N LEU A 14 9.08 4.41 -1.21
CA LEU A 14 8.92 4.81 0.19
C LEU A 14 9.02 6.34 0.35
N LEU A 15 9.94 6.99 -0.35
CA LEU A 15 10.07 8.45 -0.33
C LEU A 15 8.83 9.11 -0.92
N ALA A 16 8.34 8.65 -2.08
CA ALA A 16 7.12 9.15 -2.69
C ALA A 16 5.92 8.97 -1.76
N LEU A 17 5.85 7.84 -1.06
CA LEU A 17 4.84 7.58 -0.06
C LEU A 17 4.91 8.59 1.10
N VAL A 18 6.08 8.78 1.70
CA VAL A 18 6.26 9.75 2.80
C VAL A 18 5.89 11.17 2.35
N VAL A 19 6.34 11.59 1.16
CA VAL A 19 6.06 12.92 0.60
C VAL A 19 4.57 13.11 0.33
N THR A 20 3.91 12.14 -0.29
CA THR A 20 2.46 12.22 -0.57
C THR A 20 1.65 12.25 0.73
N THR A 21 1.99 11.45 1.72
CA THR A 21 1.34 11.47 3.04
C THR A 21 1.54 12.80 3.76
N ALA A 22 2.75 13.37 3.73
CA ALA A 22 3.02 14.68 4.30
C ALA A 22 2.24 15.81 3.58
N ALA A 23 2.18 15.76 2.24
CA ALA A 23 1.44 16.72 1.43
C ALA A 23 -0.09 16.62 1.67
N ILE A 24 -0.62 15.41 1.78
CA ILE A 24 -2.01 15.13 2.15
C ILE A 24 -2.30 15.73 3.53
N ARG A 25 -1.47 15.44 4.56
CA ARG A 25 -1.63 16.02 5.90
C ARG A 25 -1.57 17.54 5.90
N GLY A 26 -0.64 18.14 5.16
CA GLY A 26 -0.54 19.60 5.01
C GLY A 26 -1.78 20.20 4.37
N THR A 27 -2.34 19.54 3.36
CA THR A 27 -3.58 19.97 2.69
C THR A 27 -4.78 19.81 3.61
N LEU A 28 -4.91 18.68 4.31
CA LEU A 28 -5.94 18.43 5.30
C LEU A 28 -5.90 19.42 6.47
N ALA A 29 -4.70 19.83 6.89
CA ALA A 29 -4.54 20.85 7.91
C ALA A 29 -5.11 22.21 7.45
N ARG A 30 -4.95 22.54 6.15
CA ARG A 30 -5.32 23.83 5.56
C ARG A 30 -6.74 23.88 4.96
N ARG A 31 -7.34 22.74 4.59
CA ARG A 31 -8.61 22.67 3.85
C ARG A 31 -9.64 21.76 4.56
N PRO A 32 -10.58 22.31 5.35
CA PRO A 32 -11.57 21.51 6.09
C PRO A 32 -12.48 20.65 5.20
N ARG A 33 -12.76 21.09 3.96
CA ARG A 33 -13.50 20.30 2.96
C ARG A 33 -12.80 18.97 2.63
N SER A 34 -11.46 18.98 2.57
CA SER A 34 -10.66 17.77 2.29
C SER A 34 -10.68 16.78 3.45
N ARG A 35 -10.86 17.24 4.70
CA ARG A 35 -11.03 16.37 5.88
C ARG A 35 -12.27 15.50 5.77
N ARG A 36 -13.39 16.05 5.29
CA ARG A 36 -14.64 15.30 5.08
C ARG A 36 -14.52 14.26 3.99
N TRP A 37 -13.77 14.56 2.92
CA TRP A 37 -13.51 13.58 1.87
C TRP A 37 -12.66 12.40 2.39
N ILE A 38 -11.59 12.67 3.13
CA ILE A 38 -10.76 11.59 3.71
C ILE A 38 -11.49 10.81 4.78
N ALA A 39 -12.33 11.46 5.60
CA ALA A 39 -13.15 10.74 6.58
C ALA A 39 -14.01 9.66 5.91
N ARG A 40 -14.68 9.99 4.79
CA ARG A 40 -15.45 9.03 3.98
C ARG A 40 -14.59 7.91 3.39
N GLU A 41 -13.37 8.21 2.98
CA GLU A 41 -12.45 7.19 2.48
C GLU A 41 -11.97 6.23 3.58
N LEU A 42 -11.88 6.70 4.83
CA LEU A 42 -11.51 5.90 5.99
C LEU A 42 -12.69 5.07 6.54
N GLU A 43 -13.92 5.58 6.46
CA GLU A 43 -15.14 4.86 6.86
C GLU A 43 -15.28 3.52 6.12
N ALA A 44 -14.96 3.48 4.83
CA ALA A 44 -15.11 2.26 4.04
C ALA A 44 -14.03 1.19 4.28
N VAL A 45 -13.04 1.47 5.14
CA VAL A 45 -12.11 0.46 5.68
C VAL A 45 -12.17 0.44 7.21
N GLU A 46 -13.22 1.02 7.80
CA GLU A 46 -13.35 1.16 9.24
C GLU A 46 -13.45 -0.19 9.95
N GLU A 47 -14.03 -1.19 9.30
CA GLU A 47 -14.09 -2.56 9.82
C GLU A 47 -12.71 -3.21 9.97
N LEU A 48 -11.73 -2.80 9.16
CA LEU A 48 -10.35 -3.28 9.24
C LEU A 48 -9.50 -2.50 10.24
N ASN A 49 -10.03 -1.41 10.80
CA ASN A 49 -9.26 -0.58 11.72
C ASN A 49 -9.20 -1.20 13.12
N PRO A 50 -7.99 -1.36 13.70
CA PRO A 50 -7.86 -1.85 15.06
C PRO A 50 -8.45 -0.84 16.06
N ARG A 51 -9.34 -1.24 16.95
CA ARG A 51 -10.09 -0.37 17.87
C ARG A 51 -9.38 -0.14 19.21
N GLY A 52 -8.39 -0.97 19.56
CA GLY A 52 -7.65 -0.88 20.82
C GLY A 52 -6.16 -1.23 20.71
N GLY A 53 -5.46 -1.19 21.84
CA GLY A 53 -4.02 -1.48 21.92
C GLY A 53 -3.66 -2.90 21.52
N LEU A 54 -4.45 -3.89 21.96
CA LEU A 54 -4.24 -5.30 21.59
C LEU A 54 -4.47 -5.52 20.09
N GLU A 55 -5.58 -5.01 19.54
CA GLU A 55 -5.85 -5.10 18.10
C GLU A 55 -4.76 -4.42 17.28
N THR A 56 -4.21 -3.30 17.76
CA THR A 56 -3.08 -2.62 17.12
C THR A 56 -1.81 -3.48 17.14
N ALA A 57 -1.52 -4.14 18.26
CA ALA A 57 -0.38 -5.05 18.37
C ALA A 57 -0.51 -6.26 17.44
N LEU A 58 -1.73 -6.79 17.26
CA LEU A 58 -2.02 -7.90 16.35
C LEU A 58 -2.09 -7.48 14.88
N TYR A 59 -2.46 -6.23 14.58
CA TYR A 59 -2.50 -5.70 13.22
C TYR A 59 -1.12 -5.72 12.56
N VAL A 60 -0.05 -5.40 13.30
CA VAL A 60 1.31 -5.35 12.75
C VAL A 60 1.76 -6.67 12.12
N PRO A 61 1.75 -7.82 12.83
CA PRO A 61 2.13 -9.10 12.22
C PRO A 61 1.16 -9.52 11.11
N VAL A 62 -0.14 -9.22 11.22
CA VAL A 62 -1.12 -9.52 10.16
C VAL A 62 -0.80 -8.76 8.88
N ALA A 63 -0.52 -7.45 8.97
CA ALA A 63 -0.15 -6.63 7.82
C ALA A 63 1.14 -7.13 7.16
N ILE A 64 2.15 -7.51 7.95
CA ILE A 64 3.40 -8.08 7.42
C ILE A 64 3.14 -9.42 6.72
N GLN A 65 2.27 -10.28 7.29
CA GLN A 65 1.90 -11.55 6.67
C GLN A 65 1.12 -11.35 5.37
N ALA A 66 0.16 -10.40 5.34
CA ALA A 66 -0.58 -10.05 4.14
C ALA A 66 0.37 -9.60 3.02
N ALA A 67 1.22 -8.61 3.29
CA ALA A 67 2.24 -8.14 2.36
C ALA A 67 3.13 -9.28 1.84
N LEU A 68 3.59 -10.18 2.73
CA LEU A 68 4.41 -11.33 2.33
C LEU A 68 3.66 -12.28 1.39
N LEU A 69 2.45 -12.69 1.76
CA LEU A 69 1.67 -13.68 1.01
C LEU A 69 1.22 -13.12 -0.35
N GLU A 70 0.78 -11.87 -0.38
CA GLU A 70 0.35 -11.22 -1.61
C GLU A 70 1.53 -11.05 -2.59
N GLU A 71 2.70 -10.64 -2.12
CA GLU A 71 3.88 -10.54 -2.99
C GLU A 71 4.34 -11.92 -3.49
N LEU A 72 4.36 -12.92 -2.61
CA LEU A 72 4.69 -14.29 -3.00
C LEU A 72 3.72 -14.83 -4.05
N LEU A 73 2.42 -14.55 -3.91
CA LEU A 73 1.38 -15.05 -4.80
C LEU A 73 1.41 -14.30 -6.15
N PHE A 74 1.30 -12.98 -6.14
CA PHE A 74 1.10 -12.17 -7.34
C PHE A 74 2.38 -11.83 -8.10
N ARG A 75 3.55 -11.86 -7.44
CA ARG A 75 4.85 -11.53 -8.06
C ARG A 75 5.79 -12.74 -8.11
N GLY A 76 5.48 -13.80 -7.37
CA GLY A 76 6.19 -15.07 -7.38
C GLY A 76 5.42 -16.18 -8.11
N LEU A 77 4.49 -16.82 -7.40
CA LEU A 77 3.87 -18.09 -7.75
C LEU A 77 3.00 -18.01 -9.01
N LEU A 78 2.00 -17.12 -9.06
CA LEU A 78 1.08 -17.03 -10.19
C LEU A 78 1.78 -16.65 -11.50
N PRO A 79 2.66 -15.61 -11.54
CA PRO A 79 3.42 -15.33 -12.76
C PRO A 79 4.31 -16.49 -13.18
N ALA A 80 4.93 -17.21 -12.24
CA ALA A 80 5.77 -18.36 -12.54
C ALA A 80 4.96 -19.51 -13.15
N ALA A 81 3.78 -19.80 -12.61
CA ALA A 81 2.88 -20.82 -13.13
C ALA A 81 2.36 -20.47 -14.54
N LEU A 82 2.00 -19.21 -14.77
CA LEU A 82 1.46 -18.74 -16.05
C LEU A 82 2.53 -18.56 -17.14
N ALA A 83 3.76 -18.24 -16.78
CA ALA A 83 4.83 -17.99 -17.74
C ALA A 83 5.30 -19.25 -18.50
N ARG A 84 4.98 -20.46 -18.01
CA ARG A 84 5.41 -21.75 -18.61
C ARG A 84 6.89 -21.80 -19.03
N GLY A 85 7.78 -21.24 -18.21
CA GLY A 85 9.22 -21.16 -18.48
C GLY A 85 9.70 -19.92 -19.25
N GLY A 86 8.77 -19.08 -19.72
CA GLY A 86 9.06 -17.80 -20.37
C GLY A 86 9.19 -16.61 -19.41
N SER A 87 9.13 -15.41 -19.98
CA SER A 87 9.18 -14.15 -19.22
C SER A 87 7.97 -14.01 -18.29
N ARG A 88 8.22 -13.68 -17.02
CA ARG A 88 7.17 -13.45 -16.01
C ARG A 88 6.51 -12.07 -16.12
N THR A 89 7.07 -11.15 -16.91
CA THR A 89 6.60 -9.76 -16.98
C THR A 89 5.15 -9.64 -17.45
N LEU A 90 4.78 -10.34 -18.53
CA LEU A 90 3.43 -10.29 -19.07
C LEU A 90 2.41 -10.90 -18.09
N PRO A 91 2.63 -12.11 -17.55
CA PRO A 91 1.77 -12.65 -16.49
C PRO A 91 1.63 -11.74 -15.26
N THR A 92 2.72 -11.14 -14.76
CA THR A 92 2.65 -10.22 -13.62
C THR A 92 1.76 -9.02 -13.92
N ARG A 93 1.84 -8.42 -15.11
CA ARG A 93 0.99 -7.29 -15.50
C ARG A 93 -0.47 -7.70 -15.70
N ALA A 94 -0.71 -8.88 -16.28
CA ALA A 94 -2.06 -9.42 -16.48
C ALA A 94 -2.80 -9.70 -15.15
N LEU A 95 -2.06 -9.93 -14.06
CA LEU A 95 -2.63 -10.18 -12.73
C LEU A 95 -2.94 -8.90 -11.94
N LEU A 96 -2.57 -7.71 -12.41
CA LEU A 96 -2.85 -6.45 -11.71
C LEU A 96 -4.35 -6.20 -11.47
N PRO A 97 -5.26 -6.45 -12.44
CA PRO A 97 -6.69 -6.32 -12.18
C PRO A 97 -7.17 -7.32 -11.13
N VAL A 98 -6.63 -8.55 -11.11
CA VAL A 98 -6.99 -9.58 -10.13
C VAL A 98 -6.55 -9.15 -8.72
N PHE A 99 -5.34 -8.60 -8.60
CA PHE A 99 -4.83 -8.02 -7.35
C PHE A 99 -5.75 -6.89 -6.85
N GLY A 100 -6.13 -5.96 -7.72
CA GLY A 100 -7.04 -4.87 -7.39
C GLY A 100 -8.44 -5.36 -7.01
N LEU A 101 -9.01 -6.30 -7.76
CA LEU A 101 -10.34 -6.86 -7.49
C LEU A 101 -10.39 -7.66 -6.17
N GLY A 102 -9.26 -8.22 -5.72
CA GLY A 102 -9.15 -8.79 -4.38
C GLY A 102 -9.48 -7.78 -3.26
N HIS A 103 -9.41 -6.49 -3.56
CA HIS A 103 -9.71 -5.38 -2.67
C HIS A 103 -11.10 -4.76 -2.92
N LEU A 104 -11.98 -5.44 -3.65
CA LEU A 104 -13.32 -4.92 -3.95
C LEU A 104 -14.16 -4.64 -2.71
N TYR A 105 -13.89 -5.32 -1.59
CA TYR A 105 -14.52 -5.04 -0.29
C TYR A 105 -14.22 -3.62 0.22
N GLN A 106 -13.15 -3.00 -0.27
CA GLN A 106 -12.84 -1.60 -0.01
C GLN A 106 -13.65 -0.68 -0.93
N GLY A 107 -14.33 -1.15 -1.97
CA GLY A 107 -15.04 -0.31 -2.94
C GLY A 107 -14.20 0.14 -4.14
N LEU A 108 -14.88 0.53 -5.22
CA LEU A 108 -14.30 0.68 -6.56
C LEU A 108 -13.19 1.72 -6.68
N HIS A 109 -13.30 2.84 -5.97
CA HIS A 109 -12.24 3.85 -5.96
C HIS A 109 -10.93 3.27 -5.41
N ARG A 110 -11.00 2.52 -4.30
CA ARG A 110 -9.84 1.87 -3.69
C ARG A 110 -9.30 0.73 -4.54
N VAL A 111 -10.13 -0.01 -5.25
CA VAL A 111 -9.65 -0.98 -6.26
C VAL A 111 -8.70 -0.33 -7.27
N ALA A 112 -9.05 0.85 -7.80
CA ALA A 112 -8.19 1.55 -8.76
C ALA A 112 -6.87 1.99 -8.11
N VAL A 113 -6.92 2.56 -6.89
CA VAL A 113 -5.74 2.98 -6.13
C VAL A 113 -4.83 1.78 -5.80
N THR A 114 -5.40 0.70 -5.29
CA THR A 114 -4.66 -0.53 -4.95
C THR A 114 -4.08 -1.19 -6.19
N THR A 115 -4.77 -1.16 -7.34
CA THR A 115 -4.20 -1.63 -8.62
C THR A 115 -2.97 -0.81 -9.02
N ALA A 116 -3.01 0.50 -8.85
CA ALA A 116 -1.87 1.38 -9.14
C ALA A 116 -0.68 1.12 -8.22
N PHE A 117 -0.91 0.91 -6.92
CA PHE A 117 0.14 0.45 -6.00
C PHE A 117 0.66 -0.93 -6.40
N GLY A 118 -0.22 -1.83 -6.82
CA GLY A 118 0.17 -3.15 -7.30
C GLY A 118 1.11 -3.10 -8.50
N LEU A 119 0.93 -2.12 -9.40
CA LEU A 119 1.81 -1.86 -10.54
C LEU A 119 3.17 -1.32 -10.06
N LEU A 120 3.18 -0.35 -9.14
CA LEU A 120 4.42 0.16 -8.55
C LEU A 120 5.24 -0.98 -7.92
N LEU A 121 4.61 -1.82 -7.12
CA LEU A 121 5.25 -2.97 -6.46
C LEU A 121 5.79 -3.98 -7.48
N ALA A 122 5.05 -4.26 -8.56
CA ALA A 122 5.50 -5.12 -9.64
C ALA A 122 6.75 -4.56 -10.34
N GLU A 123 6.81 -3.24 -10.58
CA GLU A 123 7.98 -2.61 -11.20
C GLU A 123 9.20 -2.58 -10.26
N VAL A 124 8.99 -2.37 -8.95
CA VAL A 124 10.06 -2.52 -7.94
C VAL A 124 10.62 -3.95 -7.92
N ALA A 125 9.74 -4.96 -7.92
CA ALA A 125 10.15 -6.37 -7.94
C ALA A 125 10.95 -6.71 -9.21
N ARG A 126 10.49 -6.20 -10.37
CA ARG A 126 11.14 -6.39 -11.67
C ARG A 126 12.51 -5.71 -11.73
N ALA A 127 12.60 -4.45 -11.31
CA ALA A 127 13.86 -3.68 -11.30
C ALA A 127 14.89 -4.30 -10.35
N GLY A 128 14.45 -4.79 -9.20
CA GLY A 128 15.31 -5.44 -8.21
C GLY A 128 15.68 -6.89 -8.50
N ARG A 129 14.96 -7.54 -9.43
CA ARG A 129 15.00 -9.01 -9.64
C ARG A 129 14.86 -9.78 -8.32
N SER A 130 14.09 -9.22 -7.38
CA SER A 130 13.94 -9.68 -6.01
C SER A 130 12.65 -9.13 -5.44
N ILE A 131 11.86 -9.99 -4.79
CA ILE A 131 10.61 -9.61 -4.13
C ILE A 131 10.82 -9.04 -2.72
N ARG A 132 11.98 -9.26 -2.10
CA ARG A 132 12.29 -8.78 -0.74
C ARG A 132 12.07 -7.26 -0.53
N PRO A 133 12.63 -6.37 -1.37
CA PRO A 133 12.39 -4.93 -1.22
C PRO A 133 10.91 -4.57 -1.46
N THR A 134 10.22 -5.33 -2.30
CA THR A 134 8.78 -5.14 -2.55
C THR A 134 7.94 -5.54 -1.34
N ILE A 135 8.23 -6.67 -0.69
CA ILE A 135 7.57 -7.09 0.56
C ILE A 135 7.74 -6.02 1.64
N ALA A 136 8.95 -5.49 1.80
CA ALA A 136 9.20 -4.43 2.77
C ALA A 136 8.42 -3.14 2.46
N LEU A 137 8.37 -2.74 1.19
CA LEU A 137 7.61 -1.57 0.76
C LEU A 137 6.09 -1.78 0.93
N HIS A 138 5.57 -2.96 0.59
CA HIS A 138 4.17 -3.32 0.77
C HIS A 138 3.78 -3.30 2.26
N ALA A 139 4.55 -3.96 3.13
CA ALA A 139 4.30 -3.92 4.57
C ALA A 139 4.35 -2.47 5.11
N ALA A 140 5.23 -1.61 4.59
CA ALA A 140 5.27 -0.21 4.98
C ALA A 140 4.02 0.57 4.52
N LEU A 141 3.45 0.25 3.35
CA LEU A 141 2.18 0.81 2.87
C LEU A 141 1.03 0.40 3.79
N ASP A 142 0.94 -0.87 4.17
CA ASP A 142 -0.14 -1.39 5.04
C ASP A 142 -0.08 -0.80 6.45
N LEU A 143 1.13 -0.62 6.98
CA LEU A 143 1.36 -0.03 8.30
C LEU A 143 1.22 1.50 8.31
N GLN A 144 1.29 2.16 7.16
CA GLN A 144 1.13 3.60 7.08
C GLN A 144 -0.25 4.06 7.55
N LEU A 145 -1.31 3.28 7.27
CA LEU A 145 -2.66 3.58 7.74
C LEU A 145 -2.72 3.67 9.27
N LEU A 146 -2.05 2.75 9.95
CA LEU A 146 -1.94 2.73 11.41
C LEU A 146 -1.21 3.98 11.95
N TRP A 147 -0.14 4.41 11.28
CA TRP A 147 0.59 5.62 11.65
C TRP A 147 -0.27 6.89 11.49
N LEU A 148 -1.00 7.00 10.38
CA LEU A 148 -1.89 8.13 10.11
C LEU A 148 -2.98 8.28 11.18
N ARG A 149 -3.51 7.17 11.68
CA ARG A 149 -4.53 7.15 12.74
C ARG A 149 -3.99 7.51 14.12
N SER A 150 -2.83 6.98 14.50
CA SER A 150 -2.22 7.25 15.82
C SER A 150 -1.81 8.72 16.00
N HIS A 151 -1.79 9.49 14.91
CA HIS A 151 -1.43 10.91 14.91
C HIS A 151 -2.55 11.77 14.30
N PRO A 152 -3.73 11.87 14.94
CA PRO A 152 -4.82 12.68 14.43
C PRO A 152 -4.39 14.13 14.26
N LEU A 153 -4.88 14.79 13.20
CA LEU A 153 -4.61 16.21 12.98
C LEU A 153 -5.20 17.02 14.14
N ARG A 154 -4.41 17.95 14.70
CA ARG A 154 -4.94 18.90 15.68
C ARG A 154 -6.18 19.60 15.08
N PRO A 155 -7.29 19.72 15.82
CA PRO A 155 -8.39 20.57 15.39
C PRO A 155 -7.82 21.97 15.13
N ALA A 156 -8.26 22.60 14.03
CA ALA A 156 -7.89 23.99 13.82
C ALA A 156 -8.45 24.76 15.01
N THR A 157 -7.58 25.41 15.78
CA THR A 157 -8.01 26.33 16.83
C THR A 157 -8.92 27.34 16.15
N THR A 158 -10.21 27.27 16.45
CA THR A 158 -11.13 28.34 16.10
C THR A 158 -10.68 29.53 16.93
N ALA A 159 -9.87 30.41 16.35
CA ALA A 159 -9.70 31.75 16.86
C ALA A 159 -11.11 32.37 16.87
N ARG A 160 -11.64 32.56 18.08
CA ARG A 160 -12.87 33.29 18.33
C ARG A 160 -12.61 34.79 18.17
#